data_AF-A0A0P9CW61-F1
#
_entry.id   AF-A0A0P9CW61-F1
#
_cell.length_a   1.000
_cell.length_b   1.000
_cell.length_c   1.000
_cell.angle_alpha   90.00
_cell.angle_beta   90.00
_cell.angle_gamma   90.00
#
_symmetry.space_group_name_H-M   'P 1'
#
loop_
_entity.id
_entity.type
_entity.pdbx_description
1 polymer ?
#
loop_
_entity_poly.entity_id
_entity_poly.type
_entity_poly.pdbx_seq_one_letter_code
_entity_poly.pdbx_strand_id
1 'polypeptide(L)'
;MSLHRKHIRSSAIAILAAIMALFTSAALAAPAPSSAAKATKDPQGQADDLKHPLGDKQRALHQAGLSKVLKGQTKATGNNKVVQVAKGQYVELARQGEDLIWTVLGQFGNTASTTYGGALGPQHNQIPQPDRSVDNTTIWAPDFSQSYFQNLLFADTAGSVSMRNFYKELSSNRYTVNGDVTDWVQVPFNAAYYGSNYCGGITCARTWLFVRDSVNAWYNAQVAAGKTQAQIEADLAKFDVWDRYDYDGDGNFDEPDGYIDHFQSVHAGEGEETGGGAYGTDAIWSHRWYAFYNNIGVTGPAFNKLGGIKIGNTNLWIGDYTVEPENGGVGVFSHEFGHDLGLPDLYDTSGNTGGAENSTGFWTLYSSGSYGSTGKPEDGIGTKPIHMSAYEKIFLGWSNYQVVNYGQNGSIKLGPAEYNTKQAQQLVVTLPDKQVNTQIGAPFAGS
;
A
#
# COMPACT_ATOMS: atom_id res chain seq x y z
N MET A 1 -24.76 -71.84 -33.34
CA MET A 1 -24.76 -72.82 -32.22
C MET A 1 -24.91 -72.00 -30.94
N SER A 2 -26.13 -71.72 -30.47
CA SER A 2 -26.92 -72.57 -29.54
C SER A 2 -26.26 -72.63 -28.15
N LEU A 3 -26.86 -72.29 -27.00
CA LEU A 3 -28.20 -71.86 -26.55
C LEU A 3 -28.07 -71.75 -24.99
N HIS A 4 -28.48 -70.67 -24.29
CA HIS A 4 -29.69 -70.55 -23.40
C HIS A 4 -29.45 -69.29 -22.52
N ARG A 5 -30.26 -68.21 -22.39
CA ARG A 5 -31.68 -67.98 -21.99
C ARG A 5 -32.03 -68.59 -20.62
N LYS A 6 -32.77 -67.99 -19.67
CA LYS A 6 -33.43 -66.67 -19.45
C LYS A 6 -34.12 -66.72 -18.04
N HIS A 7 -34.76 -65.60 -17.65
CA HIS A 7 -35.85 -65.36 -16.65
C HIS A 7 -35.38 -64.43 -15.52
N ILE A 8 -35.75 -63.14 -15.36
CA ILE A 8 -36.98 -62.30 -15.44
C ILE A 8 -38.08 -62.65 -14.42
N ARG A 9 -38.40 -61.63 -13.57
CA ARG A 9 -39.70 -61.18 -12.99
C ARG A 9 -39.58 -60.96 -11.47
N SER A 10 -40.10 -59.94 -10.79
CA SER A 10 -40.99 -58.80 -11.08
C SER A 10 -40.90 -57.77 -9.93
N SER A 11 -41.30 -56.52 -10.20
CA SER A 11 -41.44 -55.40 -9.27
C SER A 11 -42.59 -55.54 -8.25
N ALA A 12 -42.45 -54.91 -7.08
CA ALA A 12 -43.58 -54.43 -6.27
C ALA A 12 -43.18 -53.17 -5.48
N ILE A 13 -44.04 -52.15 -5.56
CA ILE A 13 -43.98 -50.84 -4.90
C ILE A 13 -44.70 -50.95 -3.55
N ALA A 14 -44.17 -50.33 -2.49
CA ALA A 14 -44.96 -49.91 -1.33
C ALA A 14 -44.35 -48.65 -0.70
N ILE A 15 -45.15 -47.59 -0.65
CA ILE A 15 -44.95 -46.33 0.09
C ILE A 15 -45.49 -46.54 1.50
N LEU A 16 -44.83 -46.07 2.57
CA LEU A 16 -45.52 -45.53 3.75
C LEU A 16 -44.62 -44.65 4.63
N ALA A 17 -45.27 -43.73 5.34
CA ALA A 17 -44.73 -42.53 5.96
C ALA A 17 -44.30 -42.71 7.44
N ALA A 18 -43.40 -41.81 7.85
CA ALA A 18 -43.25 -41.08 9.12
C ALA A 18 -43.54 -41.77 10.48
N ILE A 19 -42.62 -41.63 11.45
CA ILE A 19 -42.74 -40.80 12.68
C ILE A 19 -41.53 -41.03 13.64
N MET A 20 -41.17 -39.93 14.31
CA MET A 20 -40.15 -39.66 15.34
C MET A 20 -40.00 -40.66 16.51
N ALA A 21 -38.78 -40.72 17.07
CA ALA A 21 -38.55 -40.70 18.52
C ALA A 21 -37.17 -40.10 18.87
N LEU A 22 -37.20 -39.03 19.67
CA LEU A 22 -36.11 -38.31 20.34
C LEU A 22 -35.65 -39.04 21.61
N PHE A 23 -34.39 -38.83 22.03
CA PHE A 23 -33.90 -38.59 23.42
C PHE A 23 -32.38 -38.28 23.32
N THR A 24 -31.92 -37.01 23.31
CA THR A 24 -31.52 -36.12 24.42
C THR A 24 -30.57 -36.68 25.48
N SER A 25 -29.37 -36.10 25.57
CA SER A 25 -28.73 -35.75 26.84
C SER A 25 -27.85 -34.52 26.65
N ALA A 26 -28.35 -33.37 27.11
CA ALA A 26 -27.62 -32.13 27.29
C ALA A 26 -26.98 -32.10 28.69
N ALA A 27 -25.76 -31.57 28.79
CA ALA A 27 -25.21 -31.05 30.04
C ALA A 27 -25.07 -29.53 29.90
N LEU A 28 -25.67 -28.82 30.86
CA LEU A 28 -25.78 -27.37 30.95
C LEU A 28 -24.48 -26.74 31.45
N ALA A 29 -24.07 -25.63 30.84
CA ALA A 29 -23.31 -24.58 31.50
C ALA A 29 -24.00 -23.23 31.21
N ALA A 30 -24.27 -22.48 32.28
CA ALA A 30 -25.05 -21.24 32.31
C ALA A 30 -24.35 -20.05 31.61
N PRO A 31 -25.10 -19.05 31.10
CA PRO A 31 -24.51 -17.84 30.56
C PRO A 31 -24.14 -16.87 31.69
N ALA A 32 -22.88 -16.43 31.72
CA ALA A 32 -22.49 -15.24 32.48
C ALA A 32 -22.77 -13.99 31.62
N PRO A 33 -23.30 -12.90 32.20
CA PRO A 33 -23.51 -11.66 31.47
C PRO A 33 -22.19 -10.88 31.43
N SER A 34 -21.67 -10.58 30.25
CA SER A 34 -20.75 -9.46 30.08
C SER A 34 -21.29 -8.52 29.02
N SER A 35 -21.79 -7.39 29.51
CA SER A 35 -21.94 -6.16 28.74
C SER A 35 -20.55 -5.67 28.34
N ALA A 36 -20.01 -6.19 27.25
CA ALA A 36 -18.96 -5.50 26.52
C ALA A 36 -19.65 -4.55 25.52
N ALA A 37 -19.30 -3.27 25.61
CA ALA A 37 -19.76 -2.25 24.68
C ALA A 37 -19.64 -2.74 23.24
N LYS A 38 -20.64 -2.43 22.41
CA LYS A 38 -20.55 -2.60 20.95
C LYS A 38 -19.34 -1.80 20.46
N ALA A 39 -18.19 -2.44 20.33
CA ALA A 39 -17.15 -1.99 19.45
C ALA A 39 -17.78 -2.03 18.05
N THR A 40 -17.99 -0.85 17.47
CA THR A 40 -18.30 -0.69 16.06
C THR A 40 -17.21 -1.40 15.28
N LYS A 41 -17.51 -2.61 14.78
CA LYS A 41 -16.68 -3.27 13.79
C LYS A 41 -16.77 -2.43 12.53
N ASP A 42 -15.74 -1.66 12.25
CA ASP A 42 -15.44 -1.30 10.87
C ASP A 42 -14.76 -2.54 10.27
N PRO A 43 -15.35 -3.23 9.29
CA PRO A 43 -14.61 -4.20 8.51
C PRO A 43 -13.63 -3.39 7.65
N GLN A 44 -12.39 -3.24 8.11
CA GLN A 44 -11.35 -2.72 7.23
C GLN A 44 -11.20 -3.73 6.08
N GLY A 45 -11.41 -3.24 4.87
CA GLY A 45 -11.17 -3.98 3.63
C GLY A 45 -9.70 -4.39 3.50
N GLN A 46 -9.42 -5.21 2.49
CA GLN A 46 -8.08 -5.56 2.07
C GLN A 46 -7.57 -4.42 1.17
N ALA A 47 -7.20 -3.29 1.78
CA ALA A 47 -6.65 -2.13 1.08
C ALA A 47 -5.18 -1.99 1.43
N ASP A 48 -4.36 -1.67 0.43
CA ASP A 48 -2.93 -1.43 0.59
C ASP A 48 -2.69 0.05 0.97
N ASP A 49 -3.55 0.99 0.53
CA ASP A 49 -3.58 2.36 1.06
C ASP A 49 -4.55 2.50 2.25
N LEU A 50 -4.02 2.34 3.46
CA LEU A 50 -4.83 2.43 4.68
C LEU A 50 -5.20 3.87 5.05
N LYS A 51 -6.48 4.03 5.42
CA LYS A 51 -7.05 5.35 5.76
C LYS A 51 -6.47 5.93 7.04
N HIS A 52 -6.32 7.24 7.00
CA HIS A 52 -6.04 8.09 8.16
C HIS A 52 -6.50 9.53 7.85
N PRO A 53 -6.77 10.36 8.88
CA PRO A 53 -7.39 11.68 8.68
C PRO A 53 -6.60 12.65 7.79
N LEU A 54 -5.27 12.58 7.80
CA LEU A 54 -4.41 13.51 7.06
C LEU A 54 -4.44 13.21 5.55
N GLY A 55 -4.25 11.95 5.16
CA GLY A 55 -4.32 11.51 3.76
C GLY A 55 -5.72 11.66 3.19
N ASP A 56 -6.76 11.38 3.97
CA ASP A 56 -8.15 11.61 3.54
C ASP A 56 -8.42 13.09 3.24
N LYS A 57 -7.91 14.00 4.08
CA LYS A 57 -7.99 15.45 3.84
C LYS A 57 -7.20 15.85 2.60
N GLN A 58 -5.96 15.37 2.45
CA GLN A 58 -5.10 15.67 1.31
C GLN A 58 -5.74 15.22 -0.01
N ARG A 59 -6.25 13.99 -0.09
CA ARG A 59 -6.97 13.46 -1.27
C ARG A 59 -8.21 14.29 -1.60
N ALA A 60 -8.99 14.68 -0.59
CA ALA A 60 -10.16 15.53 -0.81
C ALA A 60 -9.79 16.91 -1.37
N LEU A 61 -8.70 17.51 -0.86
CA LEU A 61 -8.16 18.76 -1.39
C LEU A 61 -7.63 18.59 -2.81
N HIS A 62 -6.91 17.51 -3.11
CA HIS A 62 -6.38 17.22 -4.45
C HIS A 62 -7.50 17.09 -5.47
N GLN A 63 -8.52 16.29 -5.17
CA GLN A 63 -9.70 16.12 -6.03
C GLN A 63 -10.41 17.47 -6.26
N ALA A 64 -10.57 18.28 -5.22
CA ALA A 64 -11.19 19.60 -5.33
C ALA A 64 -10.32 20.57 -6.18
N GLY A 65 -9.00 20.57 -5.98
CA GLY A 65 -8.03 21.36 -6.73
C GLY A 65 -8.03 21.00 -8.21
N LEU A 66 -7.90 19.71 -8.53
CA LEU A 66 -7.92 19.20 -9.90
C LEU A 66 -9.24 19.54 -10.60
N SER A 67 -10.38 19.32 -9.93
CA SER A 67 -11.69 19.68 -10.48
C SER A 67 -11.79 21.18 -10.82
N LYS A 68 -11.30 22.07 -9.94
CA LYS A 68 -11.29 23.52 -10.21
C LYS A 68 -10.40 23.89 -11.40
N VAL A 69 -9.24 23.24 -11.55
CA VAL A 69 -8.34 23.45 -12.69
C VAL A 69 -8.99 22.98 -13.99
N LEU A 70 -9.56 21.76 -14.01
CA LEU A 70 -10.22 21.20 -15.19
C LEU A 70 -11.44 22.01 -15.63
N LYS A 71 -12.18 22.61 -14.67
CA LYS A 71 -13.32 23.52 -14.94
C LYS A 71 -12.87 24.96 -15.27
N GLY A 72 -11.57 25.25 -15.29
CA GLY A 72 -11.02 26.59 -15.57
C GLY A 72 -11.31 27.64 -14.49
N GLN A 73 -11.68 27.21 -13.27
CA GLN A 73 -12.06 28.09 -12.16
C GLN A 73 -10.87 28.64 -11.39
N THR A 74 -9.74 27.94 -11.44
CA THR A 74 -8.47 28.37 -10.84
C THR A 74 -7.30 27.94 -11.72
N LYS A 75 -6.10 28.45 -11.42
CA LYS A 75 -4.86 28.06 -12.09
C LYS A 75 -3.89 27.52 -11.06
N ALA A 76 -3.25 26.41 -11.43
CA ALA A 76 -2.12 25.87 -10.68
C ALA A 76 -0.85 26.69 -10.94
N THR A 77 -0.04 26.89 -9.90
CA THR A 77 1.20 27.69 -9.94
C THR A 77 2.43 26.88 -9.57
N GLY A 78 3.61 27.34 -9.99
CA GLY A 78 4.88 26.67 -9.69
C GLY A 78 5.09 25.34 -10.43
N ASN A 79 6.14 24.64 -10.02
CA ASN A 79 6.51 23.34 -10.56
C ASN A 79 5.54 22.25 -10.07
N ASN A 80 5.19 22.25 -8.78
CA ASN A 80 4.34 21.24 -8.16
C ASN A 80 2.83 21.50 -8.38
N LYS A 81 2.51 22.50 -9.22
CA LYS A 81 1.13 22.85 -9.60
C LYS A 81 0.25 23.11 -8.38
N VAL A 82 0.75 23.88 -7.43
CA VAL A 82 0.04 24.25 -6.21
C VAL A 82 -1.23 25.02 -6.55
N VAL A 83 -2.33 24.65 -5.89
CA VAL A 83 -3.64 25.29 -5.99
C VAL A 83 -4.15 25.66 -4.60
N GLN A 84 -4.53 26.92 -4.41
CA GLN A 84 -5.31 27.32 -3.25
C GLN A 84 -6.78 26.91 -3.45
N VAL A 85 -7.20 25.84 -2.78
CA VAL A 85 -8.56 25.29 -2.89
C VAL A 85 -9.54 26.15 -2.09
N ALA A 86 -9.12 26.67 -0.94
CA ALA A 86 -9.83 27.66 -0.14
C ALA A 86 -8.81 28.52 0.62
N LYS A 87 -9.26 29.57 1.30
CA LYS A 87 -8.37 30.46 2.05
C LYS A 87 -7.55 29.65 3.07
N GLY A 88 -6.22 29.64 2.92
CA GLY A 88 -5.31 28.88 3.78
C GLY A 88 -5.39 27.35 3.61
N GLN A 89 -5.86 26.87 2.46
CA GLN A 89 -5.88 25.45 2.12
C GLN A 89 -5.31 25.25 0.73
N TYR A 90 -4.15 24.61 0.66
CA TYR A 90 -3.41 24.39 -0.56
C TYR A 90 -3.30 22.90 -0.88
N VAL A 91 -2.97 22.59 -2.13
CA VAL A 91 -2.66 21.23 -2.56
C VAL A 91 -1.76 21.25 -3.79
N GLU A 92 -0.84 20.29 -3.87
CA GLU A 92 -0.04 20.02 -5.06
C GLU A 92 -0.82 19.15 -6.05
N LEU A 93 -0.75 19.47 -7.33
CA LEU A 93 -1.37 18.68 -8.41
C LEU A 93 -0.33 18.06 -9.35
N ALA A 94 0.95 18.19 -9.03
CA ALA A 94 2.03 17.54 -9.75
C ALA A 94 3.21 17.26 -8.83
N ARG A 95 3.90 16.16 -9.10
CA ARG A 95 5.20 15.85 -8.48
C ARG A 95 6.28 15.84 -9.57
N GLN A 96 7.37 16.56 -9.33
CA GLN A 96 8.50 16.65 -10.26
C GLN A 96 9.79 16.69 -9.45
N GLY A 97 10.90 16.26 -10.06
CA GLY A 97 12.20 16.22 -9.41
C GLY A 97 12.63 14.82 -9.02
N GLU A 98 13.40 14.73 -7.94
CA GLU A 98 13.93 13.47 -7.41
C GLU A 98 13.72 13.47 -5.90
N ASP A 99 12.80 12.63 -5.43
CA ASP A 99 12.54 12.47 -4.00
C ASP A 99 13.51 11.44 -3.40
N LEU A 100 13.88 11.65 -2.14
CA LEU A 100 14.74 10.73 -1.40
C LEU A 100 13.93 9.80 -0.51
N ILE A 101 14.22 8.50 -0.59
CA ILE A 101 13.60 7.45 0.22
C ILE A 101 14.61 6.93 1.24
N TRP A 102 14.22 6.91 2.51
CA TRP A 102 14.99 6.20 3.53
C TRP A 102 14.41 4.81 3.75
N THR A 103 15.16 3.78 3.37
CA THR A 103 14.72 2.38 3.46
C THR A 103 15.41 1.64 4.61
N VAL A 104 14.64 1.10 5.54
CA VAL A 104 15.15 0.31 6.68
C VAL A 104 14.84 -1.17 6.49
N LEU A 105 15.88 -2.00 6.53
CA LEU A 105 15.76 -3.46 6.41
C LEU A 105 15.65 -4.11 7.81
N GLY A 106 14.53 -4.75 8.12
CA GLY A 106 14.23 -5.35 9.42
C GLY A 106 14.00 -6.85 9.36
N GLN A 107 14.73 -7.63 10.16
CA GLN A 107 14.52 -9.06 10.30
C GLN A 107 13.99 -9.44 11.68
N PHE A 108 13.22 -10.52 11.75
CA PHE A 108 12.50 -10.88 12.97
C PHE A 108 13.39 -11.55 14.00
N GLY A 109 13.09 -11.29 15.28
CA GLY A 109 13.82 -11.82 16.40
C GLY A 109 13.43 -13.23 16.81
N ASN A 110 14.13 -13.71 17.82
CA ASN A 110 13.99 -15.07 18.36
C ASN A 110 13.14 -15.11 19.65
N THR A 111 12.43 -14.03 19.97
CA THR A 111 11.48 -14.00 21.09
C THR A 111 10.07 -14.25 20.56
N ALA A 112 9.51 -15.41 20.86
CA ALA A 112 8.12 -15.72 20.51
C ALA A 112 7.14 -14.80 21.25
N SER A 113 6.10 -14.35 20.55
CA SER A 113 5.00 -13.64 21.17
C SER A 113 4.33 -14.50 22.24
N THR A 114 4.29 -14.04 23.49
CA THR A 114 3.53 -14.73 24.55
C THR A 114 2.02 -14.66 24.34
N THR A 115 1.56 -13.71 23.51
CA THR A 115 0.14 -13.48 23.25
C THR A 115 -0.34 -14.20 21.98
N TYR A 116 0.49 -14.27 20.94
CA TYR A 116 0.12 -14.80 19.62
C TYR A 116 0.87 -16.08 19.24
N GLY A 117 1.89 -16.48 20.01
CA GLY A 117 2.71 -17.64 19.66
C GLY A 117 3.51 -17.41 18.38
N GLY A 118 3.37 -18.34 17.43
CA GLY A 118 4.02 -18.32 16.12
C GLY A 118 5.43 -18.90 16.09
N ALA A 119 5.93 -19.18 14.89
CA ALA A 119 7.30 -19.63 14.67
C ALA A 119 8.31 -18.48 14.91
N LEU A 120 9.58 -18.80 15.18
CA LEU A 120 10.63 -17.79 15.32
C LEU A 120 11.09 -17.27 13.95
N GLY A 121 11.64 -16.05 13.88
CA GLY A 121 12.08 -15.45 12.63
C GLY A 121 10.91 -14.99 11.73
N PRO A 122 11.10 -14.91 10.40
CA PRO A 122 12.34 -15.29 9.69
C PRO A 122 13.49 -14.28 9.85
N GLN A 123 14.71 -14.78 9.66
CA GLN A 123 15.85 -13.93 9.32
C GLN A 123 15.87 -13.73 7.80
N HIS A 124 16.54 -12.68 7.31
CA HIS A 124 16.71 -12.52 5.87
C HIS A 124 17.49 -13.69 5.25
N ASN A 125 17.35 -13.88 3.93
CA ASN A 125 17.92 -14.98 3.15
C ASN A 125 17.42 -16.38 3.56
N GLN A 126 16.22 -16.47 4.14
CA GLN A 126 15.60 -17.75 4.52
C GLN A 126 14.46 -18.20 3.60
N ILE A 127 14.14 -17.42 2.55
CA ILE A 127 13.18 -17.81 1.51
C ILE A 127 13.80 -18.97 0.70
N PRO A 128 13.14 -20.15 0.61
CA PRO A 128 13.64 -21.26 -0.17
C PRO A 128 13.82 -20.91 -1.64
N GLN A 129 14.89 -21.40 -2.26
CA GLN A 129 15.07 -21.27 -3.70
C GLN A 129 13.91 -21.98 -4.44
N PRO A 130 13.15 -21.28 -5.31
CA PRO A 130 11.99 -21.87 -5.96
C PRO A 130 12.39 -22.84 -7.07
N ASP A 131 11.59 -23.90 -7.24
CA ASP A 131 11.67 -24.78 -8.41
C ASP A 131 11.01 -24.09 -9.61
N ARG A 132 11.82 -23.54 -10.52
CA ARG A 132 11.35 -22.80 -11.71
C ARG A 132 10.53 -23.63 -12.69
N SER A 133 10.43 -24.95 -12.53
CA SER A 133 9.52 -25.78 -13.34
C SER A 133 8.06 -25.66 -12.92
N VAL A 134 7.79 -25.22 -11.68
CA VAL A 134 6.45 -25.11 -11.10
C VAL A 134 6.17 -23.76 -10.42
N ASP A 135 7.23 -23.00 -10.12
CA ASP A 135 7.15 -21.70 -9.44
C ASP A 135 7.89 -20.61 -10.23
N ASN A 136 7.08 -19.80 -10.92
CA ASN A 136 7.50 -18.58 -11.60
C ASN A 136 7.00 -17.31 -10.90
N THR A 137 6.50 -17.41 -9.67
CA THR A 137 5.91 -16.31 -8.92
C THR A 137 6.80 -15.84 -7.77
N THR A 138 7.58 -16.74 -7.18
CA THR A 138 8.47 -16.39 -6.07
C THR A 138 9.71 -15.67 -6.60
N ILE A 139 9.82 -14.38 -6.27
CA ILE A 139 11.03 -13.61 -6.47
C ILE A 139 12.09 -14.13 -5.48
N TRP A 140 13.26 -14.46 -5.99
CA TRP A 140 14.32 -15.06 -5.18
C TRP A 140 15.70 -14.55 -5.62
N ALA A 141 16.53 -14.21 -4.65
CA ALA A 141 17.94 -13.91 -4.83
C ALA A 141 18.76 -14.78 -3.87
N PRO A 142 20.02 -15.13 -4.23
CA PRO A 142 20.90 -15.85 -3.32
C PRO A 142 21.31 -15.00 -2.11
N ASP A 143 21.21 -13.67 -2.22
CA ASP A 143 21.51 -12.73 -1.16
C ASP A 143 20.71 -11.42 -1.34
N PHE A 144 19.67 -11.26 -0.53
CA PHE A 144 18.89 -10.04 -0.34
C PHE A 144 19.65 -9.04 0.55
N SER A 145 20.85 -8.64 0.14
CA SER A 145 21.69 -7.69 0.88
C SER A 145 21.21 -6.24 0.74
N GLN A 146 21.76 -5.33 1.55
CA GLN A 146 21.62 -3.88 1.34
C GLN A 146 21.89 -3.49 -0.13
N SER A 147 22.93 -4.07 -0.74
CA SER A 147 23.29 -3.78 -2.13
C SER A 147 22.26 -4.28 -3.14
N TYR A 148 21.56 -5.39 -2.84
CA TYR A 148 20.45 -5.88 -3.66
C TYR A 148 19.32 -4.84 -3.71
N PHE A 149 18.86 -4.38 -2.55
CA PHE A 149 17.78 -3.39 -2.48
C PHE A 149 18.20 -2.03 -3.03
N GLN A 150 19.45 -1.59 -2.82
CA GLN A 150 19.96 -0.36 -3.43
C GLN A 150 19.86 -0.42 -4.96
N ASN A 151 20.14 -1.57 -5.57
CA ASN A 151 20.00 -1.75 -7.01
C ASN A 151 18.53 -1.85 -7.45
N LEU A 152 17.71 -2.62 -6.73
CA LEU A 152 16.27 -2.79 -6.99
C LEU A 152 15.56 -1.42 -6.99
N LEU A 153 15.87 -0.58 -6.02
CA LEU A 153 15.21 0.71 -5.83
C LEU A 153 15.85 1.79 -6.72
N PHE A 154 17.18 1.86 -6.76
CA PHE A 154 17.88 3.08 -7.20
C PHE A 154 18.86 2.89 -8.36
N ALA A 155 18.99 1.70 -8.96
CA ALA A 155 19.86 1.54 -10.12
C ALA A 155 19.42 2.45 -11.28
N ASP A 156 20.36 3.21 -11.85
CA ASP A 156 20.09 4.18 -12.94
C ASP A 156 20.62 3.72 -14.30
N THR A 157 21.22 2.53 -14.38
CA THR A 157 21.71 2.00 -15.64
C THR A 157 20.55 1.80 -16.60
N ALA A 158 20.68 2.31 -17.83
CA ALA A 158 19.65 2.19 -18.85
C ALA A 158 19.28 0.72 -19.08
N GLY A 159 17.98 0.40 -19.00
CA GLY A 159 17.46 -0.95 -19.16
C GLY A 159 17.45 -1.80 -17.89
N SER A 160 18.05 -1.35 -16.78
CA SER A 160 17.86 -1.99 -15.48
C SER A 160 16.41 -1.90 -15.05
N VAL A 161 15.88 -3.00 -14.51
CA VAL A 161 14.57 -3.02 -13.89
C VAL A 161 14.74 -2.54 -12.45
N SER A 162 14.47 -1.25 -12.23
CA SER A 162 14.55 -0.60 -10.94
C SER A 162 13.38 0.36 -10.77
N MET A 163 13.03 0.66 -9.52
CA MET A 163 11.98 1.64 -9.20
C MET A 163 12.33 3.02 -9.76
N ARG A 164 13.59 3.45 -9.63
CA ARG A 164 14.12 4.68 -10.23
C ARG A 164 13.84 4.77 -11.73
N ASN A 165 14.25 3.76 -12.50
CA ASN A 165 14.02 3.75 -13.95
C ASN A 165 12.54 3.68 -14.30
N PHE A 166 11.76 2.95 -13.52
CA PHE A 166 10.31 2.87 -13.70
C PHE A 166 9.63 4.24 -13.55
N TYR A 167 9.94 4.99 -12.51
CA TYR A 167 9.40 6.35 -12.33
C TYR A 167 9.88 7.35 -13.38
N LYS A 168 11.14 7.22 -13.87
CA LYS A 168 11.61 7.99 -15.03
C LYS A 168 10.77 7.68 -16.27
N GLU A 169 10.48 6.41 -16.53
CA GLU A 169 9.67 5.99 -17.68
C GLU A 169 8.25 6.56 -17.57
N LEU A 170 7.56 6.34 -16.44
CA LEU A 170 6.19 6.79 -16.21
C LEU A 170 5.98 8.29 -16.33
N SER A 171 6.95 9.08 -15.87
CA SER A 171 6.88 10.54 -15.81
C SER A 171 7.41 11.25 -17.06
N SER A 172 7.92 10.48 -18.04
CA SER A 172 8.75 10.98 -19.14
C SER A 172 9.93 11.82 -18.63
N ASN A 173 10.66 11.27 -17.66
CA ASN A 173 11.86 11.82 -17.02
C ASN A 173 11.64 13.14 -16.28
N ARG A 174 10.41 13.39 -15.78
CA ARG A 174 10.11 14.55 -14.92
C ARG A 174 10.27 14.26 -13.44
N TYR A 175 10.13 12.99 -13.07
CA TYR A 175 10.14 12.53 -11.70
C TYR A 175 10.91 11.21 -11.58
N THR A 176 11.63 11.03 -10.48
CA THR A 176 12.25 9.76 -10.11
C THR A 176 12.52 9.71 -8.61
N VAL A 177 13.12 8.62 -8.15
CA VAL A 177 13.46 8.39 -6.75
C VAL A 177 14.93 8.03 -6.61
N ASN A 178 15.50 8.39 -5.47
CA ASN A 178 16.83 8.01 -5.02
C ASN A 178 16.78 7.77 -3.51
N GLY A 179 17.87 7.37 -2.87
CA GLY A 179 17.85 7.18 -1.42
C GLY A 179 18.94 6.28 -0.87
N ASP A 180 18.77 5.97 0.42
CA ASP A 180 19.67 5.10 1.16
C ASP A 180 18.91 3.88 1.67
N VAL A 181 19.51 2.71 1.52
CA VAL A 181 19.08 1.48 2.19
C VAL A 181 19.99 1.22 3.39
N THR A 182 19.45 0.81 4.54
CA THR A 182 20.27 0.41 5.70
C THR A 182 20.75 -1.03 5.59
N ASP A 183 21.73 -1.42 6.40
CA ASP A 183 21.95 -2.84 6.70
C ASP A 183 20.74 -3.45 7.43
N TRP A 184 20.62 -4.78 7.39
CA TRP A 184 19.60 -5.52 8.14
C TRP A 184 19.78 -5.36 9.64
N VAL A 185 18.69 -5.01 10.32
CA VAL A 185 18.63 -4.94 11.78
C VAL A 185 17.63 -5.94 12.33
N GLN A 186 17.91 -6.49 13.50
CA GLN A 186 17.03 -7.47 14.12
C GLN A 186 16.07 -6.82 15.12
N VAL A 187 14.76 -7.01 14.91
CA VAL A 187 13.74 -6.62 15.90
C VAL A 187 13.62 -7.66 17.03
N PRO A 188 13.07 -7.32 18.20
CA PRO A 188 13.09 -8.23 19.35
C PRO A 188 12.23 -9.50 19.20
N PHE A 189 11.11 -9.41 18.49
CA PHE A 189 10.08 -10.46 18.47
C PHE A 189 9.93 -11.14 17.09
N ASN A 190 9.24 -12.27 17.07
CA ASN A 190 8.95 -13.04 15.87
C ASN A 190 7.85 -12.42 14.97
N ALA A 191 7.68 -12.94 13.75
CA ALA A 191 6.68 -12.45 12.78
C ALA A 191 5.27 -12.32 13.37
N ALA A 192 4.77 -13.33 14.09
CA ALA A 192 3.43 -13.31 14.71
C ALA A 192 3.21 -12.15 15.70
N TYR A 193 4.26 -11.63 16.33
CA TYR A 193 4.15 -10.45 17.19
C TYR A 193 3.78 -9.20 16.39
N TYR A 194 4.16 -9.12 15.13
CA TYR A 194 4.03 -7.91 14.30
C TYR A 194 2.94 -8.03 13.22
N GLY A 195 2.92 -9.15 12.49
CA GLY A 195 2.09 -9.34 11.30
C GLY A 195 0.78 -10.09 11.52
N SER A 196 0.58 -10.77 12.66
CA SER A 196 -0.61 -11.63 12.83
C SER A 196 -1.95 -10.90 12.65
N ASN A 197 -2.91 -11.59 12.03
CA ASN A 197 -4.29 -11.13 11.78
C ASN A 197 -5.19 -11.06 13.03
N TYR A 198 -4.62 -10.76 14.20
CA TYR A 198 -5.31 -10.82 15.50
C TYR A 198 -6.48 -9.83 15.61
N CYS A 199 -6.49 -8.75 14.81
CA CYS A 199 -7.53 -7.72 14.81
C CYS A 199 -8.76 -8.11 13.97
N GLY A 200 -8.74 -9.28 13.32
CA GLY A 200 -9.80 -9.73 12.43
C GLY A 200 -9.74 -9.12 11.02
N GLY A 201 -8.65 -8.42 10.71
CA GLY A 201 -8.25 -7.96 9.38
C GLY A 201 -6.84 -8.45 9.06
N ILE A 202 -6.43 -8.26 7.82
CA ILE A 202 -5.10 -8.66 7.31
C ILE A 202 -4.02 -7.67 7.75
N THR A 203 -4.35 -6.37 7.78
CA THR A 203 -3.43 -5.37 8.33
C THR A 203 -3.89 -4.93 9.72
N CYS A 204 -3.01 -5.10 10.71
CA CYS A 204 -3.27 -4.72 12.09
C CYS A 204 -2.27 -3.67 12.59
N ALA A 205 -2.67 -2.87 13.59
CA ALA A 205 -1.86 -1.78 14.16
C ALA A 205 -0.52 -2.20 14.78
N ARG A 206 -0.23 -3.51 14.89
CA ARG A 206 1.05 -4.01 15.39
C ARG A 206 2.18 -3.94 14.37
N THR A 207 1.88 -3.80 13.08
CA THR A 207 2.91 -3.48 12.10
C THR A 207 3.61 -2.14 12.40
N TRP A 208 2.92 -1.18 13.03
CA TRP A 208 3.56 0.03 13.55
C TRP A 208 4.68 -0.26 14.56
N LEU A 209 4.55 -1.35 15.32
CA LEU A 209 5.60 -1.77 16.26
C LEU A 209 6.79 -2.37 15.51
N PHE A 210 6.59 -3.01 14.36
CA PHE A 210 7.69 -3.50 13.53
C PHE A 210 8.52 -2.34 13.03
N VAL A 211 7.88 -1.34 12.41
CA VAL A 211 8.52 -0.12 11.93
C VAL A 211 9.26 0.60 13.06
N ARG A 212 8.60 0.78 14.21
CA ARG A 212 9.22 1.42 15.37
C ARG A 212 10.43 0.64 15.88
N ASP A 213 10.30 -0.67 16.03
CA ASP A 213 11.35 -1.51 16.62
C ASP A 213 12.53 -1.67 15.64
N SER A 214 12.31 -1.73 14.33
CA SER A 214 13.37 -1.76 13.32
C SER A 214 14.14 -0.44 13.27
N VAL A 215 13.43 0.69 13.26
CA VAL A 215 14.05 2.03 13.31
C VAL A 215 14.85 2.22 14.60
N ASN A 216 14.33 1.78 15.74
CA ASN A 216 15.07 1.82 17.01
C ASN A 216 16.30 0.91 17.00
N ALA A 217 16.20 -0.29 16.42
CA ALA A 217 17.33 -1.19 16.28
C ALA A 217 18.43 -0.57 15.41
N TRP A 218 18.06 0.06 14.28
CA TRP A 218 18.98 0.82 13.44
C TRP A 218 19.63 1.98 14.19
N TYR A 219 18.84 2.83 14.88
CA TYR A 219 19.38 3.96 15.64
C TYR A 219 20.40 3.49 16.69
N ASN A 220 20.07 2.44 17.44
CA ASN A 220 20.96 1.87 18.44
C ASN A 220 22.24 1.30 17.81
N ALA A 221 22.15 0.69 16.63
CA ALA A 221 23.33 0.23 15.89
C ALA A 221 24.22 1.40 15.45
N GLN A 222 23.65 2.53 15.00
CA GLN A 222 24.42 3.74 14.68
C GLN A 222 25.14 4.31 15.90
N VAL A 223 24.46 4.37 17.05
CA VAL A 223 25.08 4.82 18.32
C VAL A 223 26.18 3.86 18.76
N ALA A 224 25.95 2.55 18.66
CA ALA A 224 26.97 1.54 18.98
C ALA A 224 28.19 1.62 18.05
N ALA A 225 27.98 2.04 16.79
CA ALA A 225 29.04 2.33 15.83
C ALA A 225 29.75 3.68 16.09
N GLY A 226 29.39 4.41 17.15
CA GLY A 226 30.03 5.64 17.58
C GLY A 226 29.46 6.92 16.97
N LYS A 227 28.35 6.86 16.24
CA LYS A 227 27.66 8.08 15.78
C LYS A 227 26.98 8.78 16.95
N THR A 228 27.16 10.09 17.02
CA THR A 228 26.42 10.96 17.93
C THR A 228 25.01 11.20 17.41
N GLN A 229 24.08 11.57 18.30
CA GLN A 229 22.72 11.95 17.89
C GLN A 229 22.73 13.04 16.80
N ALA A 230 23.58 14.06 16.93
CA ALA A 230 23.67 15.14 15.96
C ALA A 230 24.14 14.67 14.57
N GLN A 231 25.03 13.67 14.51
CA GLN A 231 25.43 13.08 13.23
C GLN A 231 24.29 12.28 12.59
N ILE A 232 23.55 11.52 13.39
CA ILE A 232 22.39 10.77 12.90
C ILE A 232 21.29 11.73 12.40
N GLU A 233 21.03 12.81 13.13
CA GLU A 233 20.11 13.88 12.70
C GLU A 233 20.57 14.54 11.40
N ALA A 234 21.86 14.86 11.27
CA ALA A 234 22.39 15.45 10.05
C ALA A 234 22.30 14.50 8.84
N ASP A 235 22.54 13.21 9.05
CA ASP A 235 22.41 12.19 8.01
C ASP A 235 20.94 12.03 7.55
N LEU A 236 19.99 12.17 8.47
CA LEU A 236 18.56 12.02 8.20
C LEU A 236 17.88 13.29 7.67
N ALA A 237 18.42 14.47 7.98
CA ALA A 237 17.81 15.76 7.61
C ALA A 237 17.63 15.95 6.09
N LYS A 238 18.37 15.21 5.26
CA LYS A 238 18.18 15.23 3.79
C LYS A 238 16.88 14.57 3.33
N PHE A 239 16.24 13.79 4.19
CA PHE A 239 14.97 13.11 3.91
C PHE A 239 13.78 13.86 4.53
N ASP A 240 13.94 15.08 5.01
CA ASP A 240 12.87 15.95 5.54
C ASP A 240 12.95 17.28 4.78
N VAL A 241 12.26 17.35 3.65
CA VAL A 241 12.23 18.49 2.72
C VAL A 241 10.81 18.78 2.27
N TRP A 242 9.89 17.81 2.35
CA TRP A 242 8.53 17.89 1.83
C TRP A 242 7.49 17.98 2.95
N ASP A 243 6.90 19.16 3.11
CA ASP A 243 5.72 19.35 3.93
C ASP A 243 4.47 18.84 3.20
N ARG A 244 4.30 17.52 3.22
CA ARG A 244 3.22 16.78 2.57
C ARG A 244 1.83 17.35 2.88
N TYR A 245 1.64 17.88 4.08
CA TYR A 245 0.32 18.27 4.60
C TYR A 245 0.12 19.77 4.75
N ASP A 246 1.09 20.60 4.35
CA ASP A 246 1.05 22.07 4.46
C ASP A 246 0.67 22.46 5.90
N TYR A 247 1.49 22.00 6.86
CA TYR A 247 1.12 21.97 8.28
C TYR A 247 0.89 23.36 8.86
N ASP A 248 1.56 24.39 8.32
CA ASP A 248 1.42 25.78 8.73
C ASP A 248 0.47 26.60 7.81
N GLY A 249 0.05 26.01 6.69
CA GLY A 249 -0.99 26.54 5.81
C GLY A 249 -0.54 27.72 4.96
N ASP A 250 0.74 27.80 4.62
CA ASP A 250 1.30 28.88 3.80
C ASP A 250 1.35 28.53 2.29
N GLY A 251 1.17 27.25 1.95
CA GLY A 251 1.18 26.73 0.58
C GLY A 251 2.56 26.42 0.01
N ASN A 252 3.60 26.42 0.85
CA ASN A 252 4.94 25.98 0.52
C ASN A 252 5.16 24.53 0.97
N PHE A 253 5.16 23.62 0.00
CA PHE A 253 5.38 22.19 0.27
C PHE A 253 6.87 21.84 0.28
N ASP A 254 7.75 22.73 -0.22
CA ASP A 254 9.18 22.47 -0.34
C ASP A 254 9.93 22.98 0.92
N GLU A 255 9.47 22.57 2.11
CA GLU A 255 10.12 22.85 3.39
C GLU A 255 10.00 21.69 4.39
N PRO A 256 10.94 21.56 5.35
CA PRO A 256 10.90 20.50 6.35
C PRO A 256 9.72 20.65 7.33
N ASP A 257 9.07 19.55 7.63
CA ASP A 257 7.95 19.48 8.58
C ASP A 257 8.27 18.66 9.85
N GLY A 258 9.50 18.13 9.92
CA GLY A 258 10.00 17.30 11.01
C GLY A 258 9.71 15.81 10.85
N TYR A 259 9.12 15.39 9.74
CA TYR A 259 8.90 14.01 9.36
C TYR A 259 9.76 13.61 8.16
N ILE A 260 10.15 12.34 8.09
CA ILE A 260 10.81 11.79 6.92
C ILE A 260 9.80 11.76 5.76
N ASP A 261 10.14 12.41 4.65
CA ASP A 261 9.31 12.60 3.45
C ASP A 261 8.78 11.27 2.92
N HIS A 262 9.69 10.30 2.79
CA HIS A 262 9.42 8.96 2.25
C HIS A 262 10.19 7.92 3.06
N PHE A 263 9.47 7.14 3.87
CA PHE A 263 10.03 6.06 4.65
C PHE A 263 9.51 4.71 4.17
N GLN A 264 10.43 3.78 3.91
CA GLN A 264 10.13 2.44 3.41
C GLN A 264 10.70 1.38 4.36
N SER A 265 9.87 0.42 4.77
CA SER A 265 10.27 -0.66 5.68
C SER A 265 10.27 -2.00 4.95
N VAL A 266 11.43 -2.66 4.87
CA VAL A 266 11.47 -4.02 4.33
C VAL A 266 11.52 -5.03 5.47
N HIS A 267 10.64 -6.03 5.46
CA HIS A 267 10.70 -7.13 6.44
C HIS A 267 11.27 -8.41 5.84
N ALA A 268 11.97 -9.21 6.65
CA ALA A 268 12.45 -10.53 6.23
C ALA A 268 11.30 -11.47 5.86
N GLY A 269 11.54 -12.41 4.94
CA GLY A 269 10.56 -13.40 4.50
C GLY A 269 9.55 -12.88 3.48
N GLU A 270 8.59 -13.76 3.16
CA GLU A 270 7.54 -13.51 2.16
C GLU A 270 6.40 -12.67 2.75
N GLY A 271 5.77 -11.85 1.91
CA GLY A 271 4.58 -11.07 2.29
C GLY A 271 3.31 -11.93 2.31
N GLU A 272 2.38 -11.61 3.20
CA GLU A 272 1.12 -12.36 3.33
C GLU A 272 0.27 -12.32 2.04
N GLU A 273 0.41 -11.28 1.22
CA GLU A 273 -0.26 -11.12 -0.07
C GLU A 273 0.08 -12.22 -1.09
N THR A 274 1.20 -12.91 -0.89
CA THR A 274 1.61 -14.09 -1.68
C THR A 274 1.45 -15.42 -0.93
N GLY A 275 0.86 -15.38 0.27
CA GLY A 275 0.64 -16.52 1.14
C GLY A 275 1.58 -16.59 2.35
N GLY A 276 2.52 -15.66 2.51
CA GLY A 276 3.38 -15.53 3.69
C GLY A 276 4.39 -16.65 3.90
N GLY A 277 4.65 -17.48 2.88
CA GLY A 277 5.59 -18.59 2.93
C GLY A 277 5.38 -19.52 4.13
N ALA A 278 6.46 -19.80 4.86
CA ALA A 278 6.43 -20.63 6.06
C ALA A 278 5.69 -20.00 7.26
N TYR A 279 5.36 -18.71 7.19
CA TYR A 279 4.75 -17.93 8.28
C TYR A 279 3.26 -17.67 8.03
N GLY A 280 2.75 -17.89 6.82
CA GLY A 280 1.33 -17.77 6.51
C GLY A 280 0.77 -16.41 6.95
N THR A 281 -0.33 -16.45 7.71
CA THR A 281 -1.02 -15.25 8.24
C THR A 281 -0.29 -14.57 9.42
N ASP A 282 0.91 -15.02 9.77
CA ASP A 282 1.79 -14.32 10.70
C ASP A 282 2.78 -13.39 9.97
N ALA A 283 2.90 -13.52 8.65
CA ALA A 283 3.66 -12.60 7.82
C ALA A 283 2.98 -11.22 7.78
N ILE A 284 3.74 -10.18 7.43
CA ILE A 284 3.17 -8.85 7.22
C ILE A 284 2.64 -8.80 5.78
N TRP A 285 1.42 -8.29 5.59
CA TRP A 285 0.89 -7.92 4.28
C TRP A 285 1.45 -6.57 3.84
N SER A 286 1.92 -6.45 2.60
CA SER A 286 2.46 -5.20 2.06
C SER A 286 1.43 -4.06 2.07
N HIS A 287 1.78 -2.88 2.57
CA HIS A 287 0.86 -1.73 2.57
C HIS A 287 1.55 -0.40 2.82
N ARG A 288 0.81 0.68 2.58
CA ARG A 288 1.08 2.05 3.02
C ARG A 288 0.12 2.48 4.13
N TRP A 289 0.64 3.11 5.18
CA TRP A 289 -0.19 3.68 6.25
C TRP A 289 0.48 4.86 6.96
N TYR A 290 -0.23 5.45 7.91
CA TYR A 290 0.28 6.49 8.82
C TYR A 290 0.40 5.90 10.23
N ALA A 291 1.63 5.82 10.75
CA ALA A 291 1.89 5.24 12.05
C ALA A 291 1.32 6.11 13.19
N PHE A 292 0.57 5.49 14.11
CA PHE A 292 0.05 6.15 15.31
C PHE A 292 -0.74 7.45 15.03
N TYR A 293 -1.49 7.53 13.93
CA TYR A 293 -2.35 8.70 13.62
C TYR A 293 -3.36 8.99 14.73
N ASN A 294 -3.70 8.00 15.56
CA ASN A 294 -4.56 8.17 16.72
C ASN A 294 -3.95 9.08 17.81
N ASN A 295 -2.68 9.47 17.68
CA ASN A 295 -1.97 10.39 18.56
C ASN A 295 -1.76 11.79 17.94
N ILE A 296 -2.40 12.11 16.81
CA ILE A 296 -2.42 13.47 16.24
C ILE A 296 -2.84 14.49 17.33
N GLY A 297 -2.09 15.59 17.43
CA GLY A 297 -2.25 16.63 18.45
C GLY A 297 -1.54 16.34 19.78
N VAL A 298 -1.03 15.11 19.98
CA VAL A 298 -0.38 14.68 21.22
C VAL A 298 1.12 14.47 21.03
N THR A 299 1.52 13.67 20.04
CA THR A 299 2.93 13.34 19.74
C THR A 299 3.37 13.84 18.37
N GLY A 300 4.68 13.87 18.12
CA GLY A 300 5.30 14.41 16.91
C GLY A 300 6.40 15.44 17.23
N PRO A 301 7.01 16.07 16.19
CA PRO A 301 7.82 17.26 16.35
C PRO A 301 7.12 18.33 17.20
N ALA A 302 7.91 19.11 17.94
CA ALA A 302 7.38 20.09 18.90
C ALA A 302 6.45 21.13 18.26
N PHE A 303 6.72 21.47 16.99
CA PHE A 303 5.97 22.45 16.20
C PHE A 303 4.91 21.81 15.29
N ASN A 304 4.96 20.49 15.03
CA ASN A 304 4.10 19.79 14.09
C ASN A 304 3.62 18.41 14.64
N LYS A 305 2.65 18.41 15.56
CA LYS A 305 2.22 17.19 16.28
C LYS A 305 1.20 16.35 15.50
N LEU A 306 1.66 15.54 14.56
CA LEU A 306 0.83 14.69 13.70
C LEU A 306 0.83 13.20 14.11
N GLY A 307 1.42 12.84 15.25
CA GLY A 307 1.53 11.43 15.66
C GLY A 307 2.88 10.84 15.23
N GLY A 308 2.89 9.61 14.74
CA GLY A 308 4.09 8.99 14.17
C GLY A 308 5.02 8.29 15.16
N ILE A 309 6.16 7.87 14.61
CA ILE A 309 7.24 7.14 15.27
C ILE A 309 8.44 8.07 15.39
N LYS A 310 8.91 8.31 16.61
CA LYS A 310 10.15 9.05 16.85
C LYS A 310 11.36 8.17 16.49
N ILE A 311 12.33 8.73 15.76
CA ILE A 311 13.53 8.00 15.36
C ILE A 311 14.56 8.01 16.50
N GLY A 312 14.54 6.99 17.35
CA GLY A 312 15.42 6.92 18.52
C GLY A 312 15.28 8.18 19.40
N ASN A 313 16.40 8.87 19.65
CA ASN A 313 16.42 10.13 20.40
C ASN A 313 16.43 11.40 19.54
N THR A 314 16.35 11.28 18.21
CA THR A 314 16.44 12.44 17.30
C THR A 314 15.22 13.37 17.41
N ASN A 315 15.27 14.53 16.75
CA ASN A 315 14.09 15.40 16.59
C ASN A 315 13.19 15.04 15.40
N LEU A 316 13.55 14.02 14.61
CA LEU A 316 12.85 13.59 13.40
C LEU A 316 11.90 12.43 13.67
N TRP A 317 10.83 12.37 12.88
CA TRP A 317 9.74 11.42 13.03
C TRP A 317 9.40 10.72 11.71
N ILE A 318 8.69 9.60 11.80
CA ILE A 318 8.10 8.91 10.65
C ILE A 318 6.60 8.94 10.86
N GLY A 319 5.87 9.56 9.95
CA GLY A 319 4.41 9.59 9.95
C GLY A 319 3.90 8.52 9.01
N ASP A 320 3.95 8.85 7.73
CA ASP A 320 3.68 7.92 6.63
C ASP A 320 4.82 6.91 6.48
N TYR A 321 4.44 5.65 6.19
CA TYR A 321 5.37 4.59 5.86
C TYR A 321 4.76 3.65 4.83
N THR A 322 5.63 3.01 4.06
CA THR A 322 5.31 1.76 3.36
C THR A 322 6.03 0.58 4.01
N VAL A 323 5.47 -0.62 3.86
CA VAL A 323 6.10 -1.85 4.31
C VAL A 323 5.95 -2.94 3.27
N GLU A 324 7.04 -3.61 2.93
CA GLU A 324 7.14 -4.60 1.86
C GLU A 324 8.02 -5.79 2.29
N PRO A 325 7.86 -6.97 1.68
CA PRO A 325 8.64 -8.16 2.04
C PRO A 325 10.03 -8.17 1.37
N GLU A 326 10.87 -9.08 1.86
CA GLU A 326 12.20 -9.36 1.35
C GLU A 326 12.18 -9.76 -0.13
N ASN A 327 11.17 -10.50 -0.55
CA ASN A 327 10.93 -10.88 -1.94
C ASN A 327 10.05 -9.89 -2.72
N GLY A 328 9.92 -8.64 -2.26
CA GLY A 328 9.22 -7.59 -3.00
C GLY A 328 9.92 -7.30 -4.33
N GLY A 329 9.17 -7.36 -5.43
CA GLY A 329 9.66 -6.94 -6.75
C GLY A 329 9.56 -5.43 -6.96
N VAL A 330 10.15 -4.92 -8.04
CA VAL A 330 10.04 -3.50 -8.42
C VAL A 330 8.58 -3.04 -8.47
N GLY A 331 7.66 -3.93 -8.86
CA GLY A 331 6.25 -3.59 -8.94
C GLY A 331 5.56 -3.40 -7.58
N VAL A 332 5.89 -4.19 -6.55
CA VAL A 332 5.34 -4.00 -5.19
C VAL A 332 5.88 -2.70 -4.61
N PHE A 333 7.19 -2.48 -4.64
CA PHE A 333 7.80 -1.23 -4.17
C PHE A 333 7.25 0.01 -4.91
N SER A 334 7.03 -0.09 -6.22
CA SER A 334 6.45 1.03 -6.98
C SER A 334 4.95 1.22 -6.71
N HIS A 335 4.22 0.16 -6.35
CA HIS A 335 2.81 0.25 -5.99
C HIS A 335 2.67 0.99 -4.66
N GLU A 336 3.38 0.53 -3.63
CA GLU A 336 3.33 1.14 -2.30
C GLU A 336 3.82 2.58 -2.28
N PHE A 337 4.94 2.87 -2.95
CA PHE A 337 5.40 4.25 -3.09
C PHE A 337 4.41 5.13 -3.86
N GLY A 338 3.68 4.55 -4.81
CA GLY A 338 2.57 5.22 -5.48
C GLY A 338 1.50 5.72 -4.49
N HIS A 339 1.15 4.90 -3.49
CA HIS A 339 0.26 5.31 -2.40
C HIS A 339 0.85 6.40 -1.53
N ASP A 340 2.17 6.37 -1.31
CA ASP A 340 2.86 7.42 -0.59
C ASP A 340 2.80 8.79 -1.31
N LEU A 341 2.70 8.78 -2.63
CA LEU A 341 2.41 9.97 -3.45
C LEU A 341 0.91 10.37 -3.47
N GLY A 342 0.06 9.68 -2.70
CA GLY A 342 -1.36 9.99 -2.50
C GLY A 342 -2.33 9.29 -3.43
N LEU A 343 -1.87 8.34 -4.25
CA LEU A 343 -2.77 7.56 -5.13
C LEU A 343 -3.52 6.47 -4.35
N PRO A 344 -4.82 6.24 -4.63
CA PRO A 344 -5.59 5.19 -3.99
C PRO A 344 -5.40 3.84 -4.70
N ASP A 345 -5.78 2.75 -4.02
CA ASP A 345 -6.03 1.46 -4.66
C ASP A 345 -7.08 1.55 -5.77
N LEU A 346 -6.81 0.88 -6.89
CA LEU A 346 -7.73 0.76 -8.02
C LEU A 346 -8.22 -0.66 -8.26
N TYR A 347 -7.91 -1.63 -7.39
CA TYR A 347 -8.58 -2.93 -7.35
C TYR A 347 -9.76 -2.92 -6.36
N ASP A 348 -10.52 -4.01 -6.30
CA ASP A 348 -11.60 -4.14 -5.33
C ASP A 348 -11.06 -4.45 -3.92
N THR A 349 -11.06 -3.45 -3.05
CA THR A 349 -10.55 -3.56 -1.67
C THR A 349 -11.58 -4.10 -0.67
N SER A 350 -12.81 -4.44 -1.10
CA SER A 350 -13.83 -5.00 -0.19
C SER A 350 -13.50 -6.41 0.33
N GLY A 351 -12.45 -7.00 -0.23
CA GLY A 351 -11.86 -8.26 0.17
C GLY A 351 -12.62 -9.49 -0.31
N ASN A 352 -12.01 -10.66 -0.12
CA ASN A 352 -12.48 -11.97 -0.61
C ASN A 352 -13.87 -12.45 -0.10
N THR A 353 -14.65 -11.60 0.59
CA THR A 353 -16.04 -11.93 0.98
C THR A 353 -17.06 -11.67 -0.12
N GLY A 354 -16.66 -11.04 -1.24
CA GLY A 354 -17.55 -10.75 -2.37
C GLY A 354 -17.10 -11.26 -3.75
N GLY A 355 -15.82 -11.61 -3.95
CA GLY A 355 -15.29 -12.00 -5.27
C GLY A 355 -15.56 -10.96 -6.36
N ALA A 356 -15.67 -9.68 -5.97
CA ALA A 356 -15.98 -8.61 -6.88
C ALA A 356 -14.70 -8.15 -7.58
N GLU A 357 -14.81 -7.93 -8.89
CA GLU A 357 -13.74 -7.48 -9.78
C GLU A 357 -14.19 -6.14 -10.36
N ASN A 358 -13.35 -5.10 -10.23
CA ASN A 358 -13.67 -3.76 -10.72
C ASN A 358 -13.13 -3.46 -12.13
N SER A 359 -12.69 -4.51 -12.83
CA SER A 359 -12.24 -4.53 -14.23
C SER A 359 -10.96 -3.75 -14.53
N THR A 360 -10.12 -3.47 -13.52
CA THR A 360 -8.83 -2.79 -13.72
C THR A 360 -7.71 -3.78 -14.04
N GLY A 361 -7.59 -4.88 -13.29
CA GLY A 361 -6.60 -5.94 -13.50
C GLY A 361 -5.21 -5.43 -13.91
N PHE A 362 -4.69 -5.92 -15.04
CA PHE A 362 -3.36 -5.55 -15.56
C PHE A 362 -3.31 -4.20 -16.31
N TRP A 363 -4.37 -3.39 -16.30
CA TRP A 363 -4.38 -2.06 -16.95
C TRP A 363 -3.77 -0.95 -16.11
N THR A 364 -3.40 -1.23 -14.86
CA THR A 364 -2.81 -0.26 -13.94
C THR A 364 -1.87 -0.96 -12.96
N LEU A 365 -0.82 -0.24 -12.56
CA LEU A 365 0.03 -0.58 -11.42
C LEU A 365 -0.77 -0.81 -10.13
N TYR A 366 -1.87 -0.09 -9.93
CA TYR A 366 -2.68 -0.05 -8.70
C TYR A 366 -3.73 -1.17 -8.62
N SER A 367 -3.41 -2.30 -9.24
CA SER A 367 -4.19 -3.54 -9.33
C SER A 367 -3.19 -4.66 -9.66
N SER A 368 -3.54 -5.62 -10.52
CA SER A 368 -2.61 -6.71 -10.89
C SER A 368 -1.35 -6.26 -11.63
N GLY A 369 -1.26 -5.00 -12.10
CA GLY A 369 -0.11 -4.49 -12.84
C GLY A 369 1.20 -4.41 -12.04
N SER A 370 1.15 -4.38 -10.70
CA SER A 370 2.34 -4.53 -9.84
C SER A 370 3.00 -5.91 -10.02
N TYR A 371 2.23 -6.93 -10.41
CA TYR A 371 2.71 -8.28 -10.69
C TYR A 371 3.06 -8.50 -12.18
N GLY A 372 3.45 -7.45 -12.90
CA GLY A 372 3.94 -7.58 -14.28
C GLY A 372 5.24 -8.42 -14.40
N SER A 373 5.69 -8.70 -15.62
CA SER A 373 6.96 -9.40 -15.86
C SER A 373 7.72 -8.81 -17.05
N THR A 374 9.00 -9.16 -17.18
CA THR A 374 9.81 -8.83 -18.36
C THR A 374 9.41 -9.61 -19.62
N GLY A 375 8.51 -10.59 -19.48
CA GLY A 375 8.17 -11.56 -20.53
C GLY A 375 9.16 -12.71 -20.66
N LYS A 376 10.19 -12.77 -19.81
CA LYS A 376 11.14 -13.88 -19.75
C LYS A 376 10.76 -14.85 -18.61
N PRO A 377 10.53 -16.14 -18.88
CA PRO A 377 10.14 -17.11 -17.85
C PRO A 377 11.11 -17.19 -16.67
N GLU A 378 12.41 -17.01 -16.91
CA GLU A 378 13.46 -17.07 -15.90
C GLU A 378 13.43 -15.92 -14.88
N ASP A 379 12.88 -14.77 -15.26
CA ASP A 379 12.77 -13.60 -14.38
C ASP A 379 11.59 -13.80 -13.41
N GLY A 380 10.48 -14.39 -13.88
CA GLY A 380 9.27 -14.59 -13.09
C GLY A 380 8.33 -13.38 -13.06
N ILE A 381 7.15 -13.58 -12.48
CA ILE A 381 6.09 -12.61 -12.27
C ILE A 381 6.48 -11.67 -11.11
N GLY A 382 6.05 -10.41 -11.16
CA GLY A 382 6.39 -9.38 -10.17
C GLY A 382 7.73 -8.68 -10.41
N THR A 383 8.51 -9.12 -11.41
CA THR A 383 9.83 -8.54 -11.68
C THR A 383 9.80 -7.16 -12.32
N LYS A 384 8.89 -6.93 -13.27
CA LYS A 384 8.76 -5.65 -13.97
C LYS A 384 7.29 -5.20 -14.00
N PRO A 385 6.93 -4.10 -13.33
CA PRO A 385 5.55 -3.64 -13.31
C PRO A 385 5.03 -3.16 -14.66
N ILE A 386 3.70 -3.17 -14.79
CA ILE A 386 2.97 -2.50 -15.87
C ILE A 386 2.80 -1.02 -15.52
N HIS A 387 2.64 -0.18 -16.55
CA HIS A 387 2.47 1.26 -16.39
C HIS A 387 1.21 1.63 -15.61
N MET A 388 1.25 2.83 -15.01
CA MET A 388 0.09 3.53 -14.50
C MET A 388 -0.92 3.87 -15.60
N SER A 389 -2.20 3.92 -15.26
CA SER A 389 -3.26 4.35 -16.17
C SER A 389 -3.30 5.87 -16.35
N ALA A 390 -4.23 6.35 -17.19
CA ALA A 390 -4.44 7.77 -17.44
C ALA A 390 -4.76 8.56 -16.16
N TYR A 391 -5.57 7.99 -15.26
CA TYR A 391 -6.00 8.66 -14.03
C TYR A 391 -4.80 9.03 -13.14
N GLU A 392 -3.93 8.06 -12.89
CA GLU A 392 -2.78 8.23 -12.00
C GLU A 392 -1.73 9.17 -12.59
N LYS A 393 -1.47 9.07 -13.91
CA LYS A 393 -0.56 10.01 -14.57
C LYS A 393 -1.11 11.43 -14.61
N ILE A 394 -2.43 11.61 -14.62
CA ILE A 394 -3.04 12.95 -14.49
C ILE A 394 -2.95 13.43 -13.04
N PHE A 395 -3.23 12.56 -12.07
CA PHE A 395 -3.18 12.87 -10.64
C PHE A 395 -1.79 13.37 -10.21
N LEU A 396 -0.73 12.73 -10.70
CA LEU A 396 0.66 13.10 -10.40
C LEU A 396 1.22 14.20 -11.32
N GLY A 397 0.43 14.69 -12.27
CA GLY A 397 0.87 15.71 -13.23
C GLY A 397 1.91 15.23 -14.25
N TRP A 398 1.98 13.92 -14.51
CA TRP A 398 2.98 13.26 -15.36
C TRP A 398 2.55 13.13 -16.83
N SER A 399 1.27 13.25 -17.12
CA SER A 399 0.73 13.24 -18.48
C SER A 399 0.26 14.61 -18.94
N ASN A 400 0.42 14.90 -20.23
CA ASN A 400 -0.34 15.98 -20.88
C ASN A 400 -1.70 15.43 -21.36
N TYR A 401 -2.71 16.29 -21.37
CA TYR A 401 -4.06 15.89 -21.74
C TYR A 401 -4.80 16.98 -22.49
N GLN A 402 -5.79 16.56 -23.28
CA GLN A 402 -6.77 17.45 -23.89
C GLN A 402 -8.10 17.32 -23.15
N VAL A 403 -8.73 18.44 -22.81
CA VAL A 403 -10.06 18.47 -22.18
C VAL A 403 -11.12 18.71 -23.23
N VAL A 404 -12.20 17.91 -23.20
CA VAL A 404 -13.39 18.07 -24.05
C VAL A 404 -14.63 18.08 -23.17
N ASN A 405 -15.57 18.98 -23.45
CA ASN A 405 -16.81 19.04 -22.70
C ASN A 405 -17.88 18.13 -23.30
N TYR A 406 -18.73 17.57 -22.44
CA TYR A 406 -19.90 16.80 -22.86
C TYR A 406 -20.73 17.52 -23.94
N GLY A 407 -21.16 16.76 -24.95
CA GLY A 407 -21.95 17.26 -26.08
C GLY A 407 -21.16 17.82 -27.26
N GLN A 408 -19.82 17.86 -27.19
CA GLN A 408 -18.96 18.26 -28.30
C GLN A 408 -18.59 17.06 -29.20
N ASN A 409 -18.57 17.30 -30.51
CA ASN A 409 -18.06 16.34 -31.50
C ASN A 409 -16.65 16.74 -31.93
N GLY A 410 -15.74 15.77 -32.10
CA GLY A 410 -14.38 16.02 -32.56
C GLY A 410 -13.61 14.77 -32.91
N SER A 411 -12.45 14.95 -33.55
CA SER A 411 -11.47 13.90 -33.80
C SER A 411 -10.16 14.32 -33.14
N ILE A 412 -9.64 13.46 -32.26
CA ILE A 412 -8.45 13.74 -31.45
C ILE A 412 -7.45 12.62 -31.69
N LYS A 413 -6.21 13.01 -31.96
CA LYS A 413 -5.09 12.08 -32.09
C LYS A 413 -4.30 12.08 -30.78
N LEU A 414 -4.25 10.93 -30.13
CA LEU A 414 -3.49 10.72 -28.91
C LEU A 414 -2.09 10.17 -29.20
N GLY A 415 -1.15 10.52 -28.33
CA GLY A 415 0.17 9.91 -28.27
C GLY A 415 0.16 8.53 -27.58
N PRO A 416 1.32 7.87 -27.53
CA PRO A 416 1.50 6.62 -26.78
C PRO A 416 1.34 6.84 -25.26
N ALA A 417 0.84 5.83 -24.55
CA ALA A 417 0.62 5.91 -23.10
C ALA A 417 1.92 5.93 -22.30
N GLU A 418 3.02 5.46 -22.90
CA GLU A 418 4.31 5.24 -22.26
C GLU A 418 5.08 6.53 -22.01
N TYR A 419 4.97 7.53 -22.91
CA TYR A 419 5.70 8.79 -22.79
C TYR A 419 5.00 9.97 -23.47
N ASN A 420 5.30 11.18 -23.00
CA ASN A 420 4.75 12.41 -23.57
C ASN A 420 5.37 12.72 -24.93
N THR A 421 4.52 13.05 -25.90
CA THR A 421 4.91 13.55 -27.22
C THR A 421 4.36 14.97 -27.42
N LYS A 422 4.46 15.50 -28.65
CA LYS A 422 3.76 16.74 -29.03
C LYS A 422 2.23 16.58 -29.03
N GLN A 423 1.72 15.36 -29.17
CA GLN A 423 0.30 15.07 -29.06
C GLN A 423 -0.08 14.94 -27.58
N ALA A 424 -1.36 15.18 -27.27
CA ALA A 424 -1.90 14.87 -25.95
C ALA A 424 -1.77 13.37 -25.69
N GLN A 425 -1.29 12.99 -24.51
CA GLN A 425 -1.20 11.60 -24.11
C GLN A 425 -2.57 11.07 -23.71
N GLN A 426 -3.39 11.90 -23.05
CA GLN A 426 -4.71 11.52 -22.54
C GLN A 426 -5.83 12.43 -23.05
N LEU A 427 -7.05 11.90 -23.10
CA LEU A 427 -8.28 12.65 -23.34
C LEU A 427 -9.13 12.65 -22.06
N VAL A 428 -9.43 13.84 -21.53
CA VAL A 428 -10.33 14.03 -20.39
C VAL A 428 -11.66 14.56 -20.89
N VAL A 429 -12.72 13.77 -20.77
CA VAL A 429 -14.08 14.20 -21.12
C VAL A 429 -14.83 14.60 -19.86
N THR A 430 -15.17 15.88 -19.73
CA THR A 430 -15.96 16.35 -18.58
C THR A 430 -17.43 16.02 -18.80
N LEU A 431 -18.03 15.32 -17.84
CA LEU A 431 -19.45 14.94 -17.87
C LEU A 431 -20.27 15.89 -17.00
N PRO A 432 -21.60 15.98 -17.23
CA PRO A 432 -22.49 16.66 -16.30
C PRO A 432 -22.39 16.07 -14.89
N ASP A 433 -22.58 16.90 -13.87
CA ASP A 433 -22.51 16.45 -12.48
C ASP A 433 -23.53 15.32 -12.23
N LYS A 434 -23.05 14.21 -11.66
CA LYS A 434 -23.89 13.08 -11.25
C LYS A 434 -24.64 13.47 -9.99
N GLN A 435 -25.97 13.37 -10.01
CA GLN A 435 -26.79 13.51 -8.81
C GLN A 435 -26.54 12.30 -7.89
N VAL A 436 -26.15 12.56 -6.64
CA VAL A 436 -25.90 11.54 -5.62
C VAL A 436 -26.85 11.78 -4.46
N ASN A 437 -27.61 10.75 -4.09
CA ASN A 437 -28.48 10.79 -2.92
C ASN A 437 -27.71 10.32 -1.69
N THR A 438 -27.59 11.19 -0.69
CA THR A 438 -26.98 10.86 0.59
C THR A 438 -28.03 10.93 1.69
N GLN A 439 -28.33 9.79 2.31
CA GLN A 439 -29.28 9.73 3.44
C GLN A 439 -28.53 10.05 4.74
N ILE A 440 -28.72 11.27 5.27
CA ILE A 440 -28.05 11.73 6.50
C ILE A 440 -28.85 11.37 7.77
N GLY A 441 -30.12 10.95 7.60
CA GLY A 441 -31.06 10.63 8.68
C GLY A 441 -32.45 11.20 8.34
N ALA A 442 -33.48 10.80 9.09
CA ALA A 442 -34.77 11.49 9.00
C ALA A 442 -34.64 12.89 9.62
N PRO A 443 -35.22 13.95 9.02
CA PRO A 443 -35.29 15.25 9.67
C PRO A 443 -36.02 15.12 11.01
N PHE A 444 -35.60 15.88 12.03
CA PHE A 444 -36.21 15.89 13.37
C PHE A 444 -37.74 16.16 13.32
N ALA A 445 -38.19 16.96 12.35
CA ALA A 445 -39.58 17.07 11.91
C ALA A 445 -39.63 17.57 10.46
N GLY A 446 -40.69 17.21 9.73
CA GLY A 446 -40.87 17.57 8.32
C GLY A 446 -40.46 16.46 7.35
N SER A 447 -40.49 16.78 6.05
CA SER A 447 -40.07 15.91 4.95
C SER A 447 -38.81 16.44 4.29
#